data_AF-A0A357LWX2-F1
#
_entry.id   AF-A0A357LWX2-F1
#
_cell.length_a   1.000
_cell.length_b   1.000
_cell.length_c   1.000
_cell.angle_alpha   90.00
_cell.angle_beta   90.00
_cell.angle_gamma   90.00
#
_symmetry.space_group_name_H-M   'P 1'
#
loop_
_entity.id
_entity.type
_entity.pdbx_description
1 polymer ?
#
loop_
_entity_poly.entity_id
_entity_poly.type
_entity_poly.pdbx_seq_one_letter_code
_entity_poly.pdbx_strand_id
1 'polypeptide(L)'
;FLWGSKRTGPDLARLGGRYSDEWHRAHLYNPRDVVPESVMPSYPWLFENKVDGRLTPKKMEALRMVGVPYTDEDIEGAKEAVDGVTEIEALVAYLQHLGTVVTKR
;
A
#
# COMPACT_ATOMS: atom_id res chain seq x y z
N PHE A 1 9.16 -11.28 -0.76
CA PHE A 1 8.42 -11.31 -2.05
C PHE A 1 6.93 -11.43 -1.75
N LEU A 2 6.06 -10.98 -2.65
CA LEU A 2 4.59 -11.06 -2.53
C LEU A 2 3.95 -11.63 -3.81
N TRP A 3 4.54 -12.68 -4.37
CA TRP A 3 3.97 -13.37 -5.53
C TRP A 3 2.79 -14.24 -5.09
N GLY A 4 1.65 -14.08 -5.76
CA GLY A 4 0.47 -14.89 -5.48
C GLY A 4 0.65 -16.33 -5.94
N SER A 5 0.12 -17.27 -5.15
CA SER A 5 -0.05 -18.68 -5.54
C SER A 5 -1.49 -19.01 -5.96
N LYS A 6 -2.43 -18.07 -5.75
CA LYS A 6 -3.86 -18.19 -6.08
C LYS A 6 -4.42 -16.83 -6.49
N ARG A 7 -5.47 -16.86 -7.31
CA ARG A 7 -6.23 -15.67 -7.76
C ARG A 7 -7.71 -15.84 -7.42
N THR A 8 -8.09 -15.44 -6.21
CA THR A 8 -9.51 -15.21 -5.87
C THR A 8 -9.97 -13.85 -6.37
N GLY A 9 -9.12 -12.83 -6.24
CA GLY A 9 -9.23 -11.56 -6.98
C GLY A 9 -8.20 -11.48 -8.13
N PRO A 10 -8.22 -10.38 -8.90
CA PRO A 10 -7.25 -10.13 -9.96
C PRO A 10 -5.80 -10.00 -9.45
N ASP A 11 -4.86 -10.10 -10.39
CA ASP A 11 -3.46 -9.81 -10.13
C ASP A 11 -3.21 -8.31 -9.89
N LEU A 12 -2.34 -7.97 -8.93
CA LEU A 12 -2.06 -6.59 -8.53
C LEU A 12 -0.69 -6.07 -9.01
N ALA A 13 0.14 -6.90 -9.65
CA ALA A 13 1.55 -6.57 -9.91
C ALA A 13 1.75 -5.32 -10.81
N ARG A 14 0.71 -4.89 -11.52
CA ARG A 14 0.71 -3.71 -12.42
C ARG A 14 -0.52 -2.82 -12.19
N LEU A 15 -0.92 -2.66 -10.93
CA LEU A 15 -2.11 -1.88 -10.57
C LEU A 15 -1.86 -0.37 -10.56
N GLY A 16 -0.62 0.08 -10.39
CA GLY A 16 -0.27 1.49 -10.26
C GLY A 16 -0.81 2.33 -11.42
N GLY A 17 -1.54 3.40 -11.09
CA GLY A 17 -2.16 4.33 -12.04
C GLY A 17 -3.34 3.77 -12.83
N ARG A 18 -3.78 2.52 -12.59
CA ARG A 18 -4.91 1.92 -13.33
C ARG A 18 -6.27 2.40 -12.83
N TYR A 19 -6.39 2.68 -11.53
CA TYR A 19 -7.58 3.21 -10.89
C TYR A 19 -7.19 4.45 -10.07
N SER A 20 -8.15 5.35 -9.84
CA SER A 20 -7.91 6.54 -9.01
C SER A 20 -7.86 6.17 -7.53
N ASP A 21 -7.28 7.05 -6.72
CA ASP A 21 -7.22 6.88 -5.27
C ASP A 21 -8.63 6.83 -4.66
N GLU A 22 -9.57 7.61 -5.20
CA GLU A 22 -10.99 7.58 -4.80
C GLU A 22 -11.61 6.21 -5.08
N TRP A 23 -11.32 5.62 -6.23
CA TRP A 23 -11.79 4.26 -6.54
C TRP A 23 -11.21 3.26 -5.56
N HIS A 24 -9.91 3.34 -5.25
CA HIS A 24 -9.29 2.46 -4.26
C HIS A 24 -9.92 2.62 -2.87
N ARG A 25 -10.16 3.85 -2.43
CA ARG A 25 -10.87 4.13 -1.16
C ARG A 25 -12.27 3.52 -1.16
N ALA A 26 -13.09 3.81 -2.17
CA ALA A 26 -14.44 3.28 -2.26
C ALA A 26 -14.46 1.74 -2.28
N HIS A 27 -13.60 1.13 -3.11
CA HIS A 27 -13.49 -0.32 -3.22
C HIS A 27 -13.00 -0.98 -1.92
N LEU A 28 -12.06 -0.38 -1.19
CA LEU A 28 -11.57 -0.93 0.08
C LEU A 28 -12.58 -0.74 1.22
N TYR A 29 -13.34 0.37 1.21
CA TYR A 29 -14.39 0.61 2.20
C TYR A 29 -15.51 -0.42 2.08
N ASN A 30 -16.02 -0.61 0.86
CA ASN A 30 -16.98 -1.65 0.55
C ASN A 30 -16.89 -2.03 -0.94
N PRO A 31 -16.26 -3.17 -1.27
CA PRO A 31 -16.05 -3.59 -2.66
C PRO A 31 -17.34 -3.71 -3.47
N ARG A 32 -18.45 -4.07 -2.80
CA ARG A 32 -19.76 -4.31 -3.42
C ARG A 32 -20.44 -3.04 -3.89
N ASP A 33 -20.01 -1.87 -3.42
CA ASP A 33 -20.58 -0.58 -3.85
C ASP A 33 -20.09 -0.16 -5.24
N VAL A 34 -18.89 -0.62 -5.64
CA VAL A 34 -18.30 -0.30 -6.95
C VAL A 34 -18.15 -1.52 -7.86
N VAL A 35 -18.19 -2.73 -7.29
CA VAL A 35 -18.21 -4.01 -8.02
C VAL A 35 -19.21 -4.94 -7.30
N PRO A 36 -20.50 -4.94 -7.70
CA PRO A 36 -21.58 -5.64 -6.97
C PRO A 36 -21.33 -7.12 -6.70
N GLU A 37 -20.67 -7.82 -7.63
CA GLU A 37 -20.34 -9.24 -7.55
C GLU A 37 -19.04 -9.54 -6.79
N SER A 38 -18.38 -8.52 -6.22
CA SER A 38 -17.10 -8.70 -5.53
C SER A 38 -17.22 -9.63 -4.34
N VAL A 39 -16.34 -10.64 -4.30
CA VAL A 39 -16.16 -11.54 -3.16
C VAL A 39 -15.16 -11.00 -2.15
N MET A 40 -14.50 -9.86 -2.43
CA MET A 40 -13.54 -9.25 -1.53
C MET A 40 -14.22 -8.81 -0.22
N PRO A 41 -13.59 -9.03 0.95
CA PRO A 41 -14.05 -8.47 2.21
C PRO A 41 -14.00 -6.93 2.21
N SER A 42 -14.85 -6.31 3.03
CA SER A 42 -14.77 -4.87 3.30
C SER A 42 -13.69 -4.59 4.35
N TYR A 43 -12.96 -3.48 4.20
CA TYR A 43 -11.88 -3.05 5.10
C TYR A 43 -12.12 -1.63 5.67
N PRO A 44 -13.30 -1.31 6.24
CA PRO A 44 -13.63 0.04 6.68
C PRO A 44 -12.76 0.57 7.82
N TRP A 45 -12.19 -0.31 8.66
CA TRP A 45 -11.30 0.09 9.76
C TRP A 45 -10.03 0.82 9.30
N LEU A 46 -9.62 0.63 8.04
CA LEU A 46 -8.46 1.35 7.47
C LEU A 46 -8.67 2.88 7.44
N PHE A 47 -9.92 3.34 7.48
CA PHE A 47 -10.28 4.75 7.50
C PHE A 47 -10.24 5.35 8.91
N GLU A 48 -10.29 4.50 9.94
CA GLU A 48 -10.31 4.91 11.34
C GLU A 48 -8.91 4.81 11.96
N ASN A 49 -8.16 3.76 11.60
CA ASN A 49 -6.84 3.50 12.11
C ASN A 49 -5.79 4.47 11.55
N LYS A 50 -4.83 4.85 12.39
CA LYS A 50 -3.70 5.70 12.04
C LYS A 50 -2.38 4.98 12.25
N VAL A 51 -1.43 5.26 11.37
CA VAL A 51 -0.04 4.82 11.47
C VAL A 51 0.69 5.71 12.47
N ASP A 52 1.35 5.13 13.47
CA ASP A 52 2.13 5.86 14.50
C ASP A 52 3.57 6.17 14.07
N GLY A 53 3.99 5.66 12.90
CA GLY A 53 5.33 5.78 12.32
C GLY A 53 6.48 5.21 13.14
N ARG A 54 6.23 4.72 14.36
CA ARG A 54 7.25 4.43 15.38
C ARG A 54 8.22 3.33 14.93
N LEU A 55 7.75 2.40 14.12
CA LEU A 55 8.55 1.30 13.61
C LEU A 55 9.10 1.53 12.20
N THR A 56 8.74 2.62 11.53
CA THR A 56 9.16 2.88 10.14
C THR A 56 10.68 3.00 10.01
N PRO A 57 11.38 3.80 10.84
CA PRO A 57 12.85 3.87 10.78
C PRO A 57 13.50 2.49 10.98
N LYS A 58 13.05 1.74 11.99
CA LYS A 58 13.58 0.39 12.30
C LYS A 58 13.35 -0.60 11.16
N LYS A 59 12.21 -0.53 10.47
CA LYS A 59 11.93 -1.36 9.29
C LYS A 59 12.87 -1.02 8.14
N MET A 60 13.14 0.26 7.91
CA MET A 60 14.04 0.72 6.85
C MET A 60 15.50 0.33 7.15
N GLU A 61 15.95 0.46 8.39
CA GLU A 61 17.25 -0.06 8.84
C GLU A 61 17.38 -1.57 8.59
N ALA A 62 16.36 -2.35 8.97
CA ALA A 62 16.33 -3.80 8.74
C ALA A 62 16.33 -4.15 7.24
N LEU A 63 15.59 -3.40 6.42
CA LEU A 63 15.60 -3.56 4.96
C LEU A 63 16.96 -3.19 4.36
N ARG A 64 17.64 -2.19 4.91
CA ARG A 64 19.00 -1.82 4.54
C ARG A 64 20.00 -2.93 4.81
N MET A 65 19.87 -3.62 5.95
CA MET A 65 20.70 -4.79 6.28
C MET A 65 20.56 -5.93 5.26
N VAL A 66 19.42 -6.06 4.59
CA VAL A 66 19.18 -7.08 3.55
C VAL A 66 19.37 -6.54 2.12
N GLY A 67 19.96 -5.35 1.97
CA GLY A 67 20.42 -4.82 0.69
C GLY A 67 19.51 -3.80 0.02
N VAL A 68 18.44 -3.33 0.67
CA VAL A 68 17.65 -2.21 0.14
C VAL A 68 18.40 -0.89 0.38
N PRO A 69 18.68 -0.06 -0.65
CA PRO A 69 19.59 1.06 -0.53
C PRO A 69 18.93 2.32 0.08
N TYR A 70 18.35 2.21 1.28
CA TYR A 70 17.86 3.38 2.02
C TYR A 70 19.02 4.26 2.51
N THR A 71 18.89 5.57 2.33
CA THR A 71 19.87 6.55 2.84
C THR A 71 19.61 6.87 4.31
N ASP A 72 20.54 7.58 4.96
CA ASP A 72 20.31 8.05 6.33
C ASP A 72 19.20 9.11 6.36
N GLU A 73 19.10 9.95 5.32
CA GLU A 73 18.03 10.94 5.17
C GLU A 73 16.65 10.28 5.02
N ASP A 74 16.57 9.16 4.28
CA ASP A 74 15.34 8.38 4.17
C ASP A 74 14.86 7.92 5.56
N ILE A 75 15.79 7.46 6.42
CA ILE A 75 15.49 6.89 7.75
C ILE A 75 15.17 7.98 8.77
N GLU A 76 15.91 9.09 8.76
CA GLU A 76 15.78 10.18 9.74
C GLU A 76 14.39 10.82 9.71
N GLY A 77 13.81 11.04 8.52
CA GLY A 77 12.46 11.59 8.36
C GLY A 77 11.33 10.56 8.29
N ALA A 78 11.64 9.27 8.39
CA ALA A 78 10.69 8.20 8.06
C ALA A 78 9.47 8.13 8.99
N LYS A 79 9.65 8.46 10.27
CA LYS A 79 8.54 8.42 11.23
C LYS A 79 7.58 9.56 10.94
N GLU A 80 8.09 10.78 10.87
CA GLU A 80 7.33 12.01 10.65
C GLU A 80 6.61 11.97 9.31
N ALA A 81 7.20 11.35 8.29
CA ALA A 81 6.58 11.18 6.98
C ALA A 81 5.28 10.36 7.00
N VAL A 82 5.07 9.50 8.01
CA VAL A 82 3.90 8.60 8.07
C VAL A 82 3.07 8.74 9.34
N ASP A 83 3.53 9.51 10.32
CA ASP A 83 2.84 9.68 11.60
C ASP A 83 1.46 10.34 11.40
N GLY A 84 0.43 9.72 11.95
CA GLY A 84 -0.95 10.18 11.86
C GLY A 84 -1.63 9.92 10.51
N VAL A 85 -0.93 9.39 9.50
CA VAL A 85 -1.51 8.97 8.22
C VAL A 85 -2.49 7.83 8.48
N THR A 86 -3.69 7.90 7.91
CA THR A 86 -4.66 6.80 8.02
C THR A 86 -4.18 5.57 7.26
N GLU A 87 -4.45 4.37 7.77
CA GLU A 87 -4.01 3.12 7.14
C GLU A 87 -4.46 2.99 5.67
N ILE A 88 -5.64 3.54 5.34
CA ILE A 88 -6.14 3.56 3.96
C ILE A 88 -5.22 4.33 3.02
N GLU A 89 -4.71 5.49 3.42
CA GLU A 89 -3.82 6.31 2.58
C GLU A 89 -2.46 5.63 2.39
N ALA A 90 -1.95 4.98 3.44
CA ALA A 90 -0.73 4.17 3.34
C ALA A 90 -0.90 2.98 2.37
N LEU A 91 -2.05 2.30 2.41
CA LEU A 91 -2.34 1.18 1.51
C LEU A 91 -2.55 1.64 0.06
N VAL A 92 -3.26 2.75 -0.16
CA VAL A 92 -3.44 3.34 -1.49
C VAL A 92 -2.09 3.73 -2.08
N ALA A 93 -1.20 4.39 -1.32
CA ALA A 93 0.14 4.72 -1.76
C ALA A 93 0.95 3.49 -2.19
N TYR A 94 0.85 2.38 -1.44
CA TYR A 94 1.47 1.12 -1.81
C TYR A 94 0.90 0.56 -3.12
N LEU A 95 -0.43 0.50 -3.26
CA LEU A 95 -1.10 -0.01 -4.45
C LEU A 95 -0.77 0.81 -5.70
N GLN A 96 -0.71 2.13 -5.56
CA GLN A 96 -0.36 3.04 -6.65
C GLN A 96 1.09 2.90 -7.14
N HIS A 97 1.99 2.39 -6.29
CA HIS A 97 3.37 2.14 -6.69
C HIS A 97 3.54 0.85 -7.51
N LEU A 98 2.62 -0.11 -7.40
CA LEU A 98 2.79 -1.46 -7.95
C LEU A 98 2.97 -1.48 -9.47
N GLY A 99 4.15 -1.92 -9.92
CA GLY A 99 4.49 -2.13 -11.33
C GLY A 99 4.93 -0.87 -12.07
N THR A 100 4.97 0.29 -11.41
CA THR A 100 5.37 1.57 -12.03
C THR A 100 6.86 1.65 -12.38
N VAL A 101 7.71 0.91 -11.66
CA VAL A 101 9.15 0.82 -11.90
C VAL A 101 9.53 0.08 -13.19
N VAL A 102 8.59 -0.65 -13.81
CA VAL A 102 8.81 -1.36 -15.08
C VAL A 102 8.27 -0.50 -16.23
N THR A 103 9.16 0.16 -16.97
CA THR A 103 8.80 1.16 -17.99
C THR A 103 8.49 0.58 -19.37
N LYS A 104 8.80 -0.69 -19.64
CA LYS A 104 8.48 -1.38 -20.92
C LYS A 104 7.40 -2.44 -20.70
N ARG A 105 6.41 -2.43 -21.60
CA ARG A 105 5.39 -3.49 -21.71
C ARG A 105 5.93 -4.66 -22.49
#